data_AF-A0A1Y3MT00-F1
#
_entry.id   AF-A0A1Y3MT00-F1
#
_cell.length_a   1.000
_cell.length_b   1.000
_cell.length_c   1.000
_cell.angle_alpha   90.00
_cell.angle_beta   90.00
_cell.angle_gamma   90.00
#
_symmetry.space_group_name_H-M   'P 1'
#
loop_
_entity.id
_entity.type
_entity.pdbx_description
1 polymer ?
#
loop_
_entity_poly.entity_id
_entity_poly.type
_entity_poly.pdbx_seq_one_letter_code
_entity_poly.pdbx_strand_id
1 'polypeptide(L)'
;MNIELKDLINSLNEELEKNKINIIDDTGNYILNEKKVKEQFNKDLVESFCDKLSNNSKYKSEVIEEIIKNNRTIKDIVNRKAINDLIDSIKFNLTNIVNNGSKGNKNKLVNCMKDLTTDNNGVVRDFNNNEIYYYPFSTNTPNINDSFLEYAFSMSIKENKKNKIK
;
A
#
# COMPACT_ATOMS: atom_id res chain seq x y z
N MET A 1 1.72 81.93 47.12
CA MET A 1 2.41 80.64 46.87
C MET A 1 1.37 79.69 46.31
N ASN A 2 1.54 79.25 45.06
CA ASN A 2 0.48 78.65 44.24
C ASN A 2 0.13 77.23 44.74
N ILE A 3 -1.08 77.03 45.25
CA ILE A 3 -1.53 75.81 45.94
C ILE A 3 -1.43 74.58 45.01
N GLU A 4 -1.71 74.76 43.72
CA GLU A 4 -1.63 73.71 42.70
C GLU A 4 -0.21 73.14 42.52
N LEU A 5 0.82 73.98 42.67
CA LEU A 5 2.22 73.53 42.59
C LEU A 5 2.60 72.67 43.79
N LYS A 6 2.01 72.95 44.96
CA LYS A 6 2.30 72.21 46.19
C LYS A 6 1.65 70.83 46.18
N ASP A 7 0.44 70.73 45.67
CA ASP A 7 -0.26 69.46 45.53
C ASP A 7 0.34 68.58 44.42
N LEU A 8 0.79 69.19 43.31
CA LEU A 8 1.54 68.48 42.28
C LEU A 8 2.89 67.94 42.81
N ILE A 9 3.61 68.74 43.59
CA ILE A 9 4.87 68.31 44.23
C ILE A 9 4.61 67.17 45.23
N ASN A 10 3.52 67.25 46.00
CA ASN A 10 3.18 66.19 46.96
C ASN A 10 2.77 64.89 46.24
N SER A 11 1.99 64.98 45.17
CA SER A 11 1.58 63.81 44.39
C SER A 11 2.76 63.16 43.67
N LEU A 12 3.66 63.95 43.10
CA LEU A 12 4.91 63.45 42.51
C LEU A 12 5.82 62.80 43.57
N ASN A 13 5.88 63.37 44.78
CA ASN A 13 6.65 62.78 45.88
C ASN A 13 6.04 61.46 46.37
N GLU A 14 4.72 61.35 46.47
CA GLU A 14 4.04 60.09 46.84
C GLU A 14 4.22 59.00 45.78
N GLU A 15 4.23 59.37 44.49
CA GLU A 15 4.44 58.45 43.38
C GLU A 15 5.92 58.01 43.26
N LEU A 16 6.86 58.91 43.60
CA LEU A 16 8.28 58.59 43.74
C LEU A 16 8.54 57.67 44.95
N GLU A 17 7.90 57.90 46.09
CA GLU A 17 8.06 57.06 47.29
C GLU A 17 7.43 55.67 47.12
N LYS A 18 6.29 55.55 46.44
CA LYS A 18 5.68 54.25 46.12
C LYS A 18 6.54 53.36 45.21
N ASN A 19 7.38 53.98 44.38
CA ASN A 19 8.20 53.28 43.39
C ASN A 19 9.68 53.13 43.78
N LYS A 20 10.11 53.63 44.95
CA LYS A 20 11.46 53.41 45.48
C LYS A 20 11.55 52.08 46.21
N ILE A 21 12.24 51.10 45.62
CA ILE A 21 12.82 49.99 46.41
C ILE A 21 14.25 50.38 46.74
N ASN A 22 14.44 51.19 47.80
CA ASN A 22 15.77 51.68 48.18
C ASN A 22 15.98 51.53 49.70
N ILE A 23 17.00 50.75 50.08
CA ILE A 23 17.58 50.76 51.42
C ILE A 23 18.76 51.74 51.36
N ILE A 24 18.78 52.71 52.28
CA ILE A 24 19.77 53.76 52.36
C ILE A 24 20.76 53.39 53.48
N ASP A 25 22.07 53.54 53.27
CA ASP A 25 23.03 53.45 54.38
C ASP A 25 23.06 54.75 55.20
N ASP A 26 23.75 54.67 56.34
CA ASP A 26 23.89 55.75 57.33
C ASP A 26 24.56 57.03 56.76
N THR A 27 25.01 57.01 55.49
CA THR A 27 25.57 58.18 54.78
C THR A 27 24.62 58.79 53.75
N GLY A 28 23.42 58.24 53.56
CA GLY A 28 22.41 58.80 52.65
C GLY A 28 22.56 58.37 51.19
N ASN A 29 23.40 57.38 50.89
CA ASN A 29 23.60 56.90 49.51
C ASN A 29 22.63 55.77 49.14
N TYR A 30 22.13 55.81 47.90
CA TYR A 30 21.29 54.76 47.32
C TYR A 30 22.13 53.51 47.05
N ILE A 31 22.01 52.50 47.91
CA ILE A 31 22.61 51.18 47.68
C ILE A 31 21.58 50.37 46.92
N LEU A 32 21.74 50.23 45.61
CA LEU A 32 21.19 49.06 44.91
C LEU A 32 21.53 47.83 45.76
N ASN A 33 20.53 47.09 46.26
CA ASN A 33 20.81 45.86 47.00
C ASN A 33 21.40 44.87 46.00
N GLU A 34 22.72 44.92 45.86
CA GLU A 34 23.53 44.20 44.89
C GLU A 34 23.20 42.71 44.93
N LYS A 35 22.83 42.21 46.12
CA LYS A 35 22.37 40.84 46.33
C LYS A 35 21.06 40.53 45.61
N LYS A 36 20.03 41.38 45.72
CA LYS A 36 18.75 41.21 45.02
C LYS A 36 18.90 41.35 43.49
N VAL A 37 19.73 42.28 43.03
CA VAL A 37 19.99 42.47 41.60
C VAL A 37 20.76 41.27 41.03
N LYS A 38 21.77 40.77 41.75
CA LYS A 38 22.49 39.54 41.39
C LYS A 38 21.57 38.32 41.41
N GLU A 39 20.68 38.20 42.40
CA GLU A 39 19.70 37.12 42.50
C GLU A 39 18.73 37.13 41.31
N GLN A 40 18.19 38.28 40.93
CA GLN A 40 17.29 38.40 39.78
C GLN A 40 18.01 38.10 38.46
N PHE A 41 19.20 38.66 38.26
CA PHE A 41 20.01 38.40 37.06
C PHE A 41 20.35 36.90 36.93
N ASN A 42 20.71 36.25 38.04
CA ASN A 42 20.96 34.81 38.07
C ASN A 42 19.68 34.01 37.76
N LYS A 43 18.52 34.43 38.27
CA LYS A 43 17.24 33.78 38.00
C LYS A 43 16.89 33.84 36.51
N ASP A 44 16.97 35.02 35.90
CA ASP A 44 16.67 35.22 34.47
C ASP A 44 17.63 34.42 33.58
N LEU A 45 18.90 34.36 33.96
CA LEU A 45 19.92 33.57 33.27
C LEU A 45 19.59 32.06 33.32
N VAL A 46 19.21 31.56 34.51
CA VAL A 46 18.83 30.16 34.72
C VAL A 46 17.56 29.82 33.93
N GLU A 47 16.56 30.69 33.95
CA GLU A 47 15.30 30.50 33.23
C GLU A 47 15.55 30.46 31.71
N SER A 48 16.32 31.40 31.17
CA SER A 48 16.75 31.39 29.77
C SER A 48 17.53 30.12 29.38
N PHE A 49 18.36 29.61 30.29
CA PHE A 49 19.12 28.38 30.05
C PHE A 49 18.22 27.14 30.06
N CYS A 50 17.29 27.05 31.00
CA CYS A 50 16.28 26.00 31.08
C CYS A 50 15.39 25.98 29.82
N ASP A 51 14.95 27.14 29.33
CA ASP A 51 14.16 27.23 28.10
C ASP A 51 14.94 26.73 26.87
N LYS A 52 16.22 27.12 26.76
CA LYS A 52 17.09 26.63 25.68
C LYS A 52 17.29 25.12 25.73
N LEU A 53 17.49 24.56 26.92
CA LEU A 53 17.61 23.11 27.12
C LEU A 53 16.31 22.38 26.78
N SER A 54 15.17 22.91 27.23
CA SER A 54 13.85 22.35 26.99
C SER A 54 13.54 22.30 25.49
N ASN A 55 13.76 23.41 24.79
CA ASN A 55 13.60 23.48 23.34
C ASN A 55 14.49 22.48 22.59
N ASN A 56 15.77 22.35 22.98
CA ASN A 56 16.68 21.39 22.37
C ASN A 56 16.18 19.94 22.56
N SER A 57 15.73 19.61 23.77
CA SER A 57 15.19 18.28 24.06
C SER A 57 13.93 17.95 23.25
N LYS A 58 13.06 18.95 23.05
CA LYS A 58 11.85 18.82 22.23
C LYS A 58 12.20 18.54 20.77
N TYR A 59 13.07 19.34 20.16
CA TYR A 59 13.52 19.10 18.78
C TYR A 59 14.15 17.72 18.61
N LYS A 60 14.95 17.27 19.59
CA LYS A 60 15.52 15.92 19.57
C LYS A 60 14.44 14.84 19.61
N SER A 61 13.38 15.02 20.41
CA SER A 61 12.25 14.08 20.49
C SER A 61 11.47 14.02 19.17
N GLU A 62 11.14 15.17 18.59
CA GLU A 62 10.40 15.26 17.32
C GLU A 62 11.14 14.55 16.18
N VAL A 63 12.46 14.77 16.06
CA VAL A 63 13.31 14.10 15.07
C VAL A 63 13.33 12.59 15.28
N ILE A 64 13.41 12.12 16.53
CA ILE A 64 13.39 10.68 16.85
C ILE A 64 12.04 10.06 16.46
N GLU A 65 10.93 10.71 16.77
CA GLU A 65 9.59 10.24 16.42
C GLU A 65 9.40 10.13 14.90
N GLU A 66 9.89 11.12 14.16
CA GLU A 66 9.83 11.12 12.70
C GLU A 66 10.69 10.00 12.09
N ILE A 67 11.90 9.77 12.62
CA ILE A 67 12.76 8.63 12.21
C ILE A 67 12.04 7.30 12.46
N ILE A 68 11.42 7.11 13.62
CA ILE A 68 10.70 5.87 13.95
C ILE A 68 9.52 5.65 12.98
N LYS A 69 8.75 6.70 12.69
CA LYS A 69 7.62 6.64 11.75
C LYS A 69 8.07 6.27 10.34
N ASN A 70 9.14 6.89 9.85
CA ASN A 70 9.69 6.61 8.53
C ASN A 70 10.20 5.17 8.43
N ASN A 71 10.91 4.67 9.45
CA ASN A 71 11.39 3.29 9.50
C ASN A 71 10.25 2.26 9.50
N ARG A 72 9.16 2.49 10.24
CA ARG A 72 7.96 1.62 10.20
C ARG A 72 7.36 1.58 8.79
N THR A 73 7.18 2.75 8.17
CA THR A 73 6.65 2.86 6.80
C THR A 73 7.49 2.10 5.78
N ILE A 74 8.81 2.20 5.85
CA ILE A 74 9.73 1.49 4.95
C ILE A 74 9.59 -0.03 5.13
N LYS A 75 9.55 -0.52 6.36
CA LYS A 75 9.35 -1.95 6.65
C LYS A 75 8.04 -2.47 6.04
N ASP A 76 6.96 -1.70 6.16
CA ASP A 76 5.66 -2.08 5.59
C ASP A 76 5.67 -2.07 4.06
N ILE A 77 6.43 -1.17 3.41
CA ILE A 77 6.62 -1.17 1.96
C ILE A 77 7.38 -2.41 1.51
N VAL A 78 8.49 -2.76 2.17
CA VAL A 78 9.29 -3.96 1.85
C VAL A 78 8.45 -5.23 1.98
N ASN A 79 7.69 -5.35 3.08
CA ASN A 79 6.79 -6.48 3.29
C ASN A 79 5.71 -6.58 2.21
N ARG A 80 5.08 -5.46 1.82
CA ARG A 80 4.08 -5.46 0.74
C ARG A 80 4.67 -5.90 -0.60
N LYS A 81 5.89 -5.47 -0.93
CA LYS A 81 6.56 -5.90 -2.16
C LYS A 81 6.77 -7.42 -2.17
N ALA A 82 7.28 -8.00 -1.08
CA ALA A 82 7.50 -9.44 -0.97
C ALA A 82 6.20 -10.25 -1.11
N ILE A 83 5.10 -9.76 -0.52
CA ILE A 83 3.77 -10.38 -0.66
C ILE A 83 3.29 -10.34 -2.11
N ASN A 84 3.47 -9.22 -2.81
CA ASN A 84 3.07 -9.10 -4.22
C ASN A 84 3.88 -10.04 -5.12
N ASP A 85 5.20 -10.12 -4.92
CA ASP A 85 6.07 -11.04 -5.66
C ASP A 85 5.60 -12.51 -5.47
N LEU A 86 5.18 -12.88 -4.26
CA LEU A 86 4.61 -14.21 -3.97
C LEU A 86 3.26 -14.42 -4.67
N ILE A 87 2.37 -13.42 -4.64
CA ILE A 87 1.06 -13.48 -5.32
C ILE A 87 1.24 -13.73 -6.82
N ASP A 88 2.17 -13.04 -7.46
CA ASP A 88 2.43 -13.18 -8.90
C ASP A 88 3.00 -14.56 -9.23
N SER A 89 3.90 -15.08 -8.39
CA SER A 89 4.42 -16.45 -8.53
C SER A 89 3.31 -17.50 -8.39
N ILE A 90 2.40 -17.35 -7.42
CA ILE A 90 1.25 -18.24 -7.23
C ILE A 90 0.32 -18.19 -8.45
N LYS A 91 -0.02 -17.00 -8.95
CA LYS A 91 -0.85 -16.84 -10.15
C LYS A 91 -0.23 -17.55 -11.35
N PHE A 92 1.06 -17.32 -11.60
CA PHE A 92 1.79 -17.96 -12.70
C PHE A 92 1.72 -19.49 -12.61
N ASN A 93 1.98 -20.04 -11.43
CA ASN A 93 1.93 -21.50 -11.20
C ASN A 93 0.52 -22.06 -11.41
N LEU A 94 -0.51 -21.40 -10.90
CA LEU A 94 -1.90 -21.82 -11.09
C LEU A 94 -2.32 -21.79 -12.57
N THR A 95 -1.95 -20.74 -13.30
CA THR A 95 -2.18 -20.67 -14.75
C THR A 95 -1.53 -21.85 -15.48
N ASN A 96 -0.29 -22.20 -15.11
CA ASN A 96 0.39 -23.36 -15.71
C ASN A 96 -0.29 -24.68 -15.37
N ILE A 97 -0.76 -24.88 -14.14
CA ILE A 97 -1.50 -26.08 -13.73
C ILE A 97 -2.79 -26.22 -14.56
N VAL A 98 -3.60 -25.16 -14.67
CA VAL A 98 -4.86 -25.18 -15.43
C VAL A 98 -4.60 -25.48 -16.90
N ASN A 99 -3.60 -24.82 -17.50
CA ASN A 99 -3.26 -24.99 -18.91
C ASN A 99 -2.70 -26.39 -19.22
N ASN A 100 -1.89 -26.97 -18.32
CA ASN A 100 -1.29 -28.29 -18.54
C ASN A 100 -2.22 -29.44 -18.16
N GLY A 101 -2.99 -29.31 -17.08
CA GLY A 101 -4.01 -30.29 -16.68
C GLY A 101 -5.09 -30.47 -17.77
N SER A 102 -5.46 -29.38 -18.46
CA SER A 102 -6.43 -29.43 -19.57
C SER A 102 -5.87 -30.06 -20.85
N LYS A 103 -4.54 -29.98 -21.10
CA LYS A 103 -3.89 -30.59 -22.27
C LYS A 103 -3.83 -32.13 -22.16
N GLY A 104 -3.63 -32.67 -20.97
CA GLY A 104 -3.58 -34.12 -20.74
C GLY A 104 -4.88 -34.85 -21.08
N ASN A 105 -6.03 -34.16 -21.00
CA ASN A 105 -7.33 -34.75 -21.32
C ASN A 105 -7.55 -34.91 -22.83
N LYS A 106 -7.00 -34.00 -23.66
CA LYS A 106 -7.07 -34.12 -25.12
C LYS A 106 -6.36 -35.38 -25.63
N ASN A 107 -5.19 -35.69 -25.08
CA ASN A 107 -4.44 -36.89 -25.47
C ASN A 107 -5.17 -38.19 -25.10
N LYS A 108 -5.88 -38.21 -23.96
CA LYS A 108 -6.72 -39.36 -23.59
C LYS A 108 -7.87 -39.56 -24.57
N LEU A 109 -8.58 -38.49 -24.94
CA LEU A 109 -9.66 -38.57 -25.92
C LEU A 109 -9.15 -39.04 -27.30
N VAL A 110 -8.06 -38.46 -27.78
CA VAL A 110 -7.43 -38.85 -29.05
C VAL A 110 -7.02 -40.32 -29.01
N ASN A 111 -6.41 -40.78 -27.92
CA ASN A 111 -6.01 -42.18 -27.77
C ASN A 111 -7.20 -43.15 -27.71
N CYS A 112 -8.35 -42.75 -27.17
CA CYS A 112 -9.57 -43.57 -27.19
C CYS A 112 -10.22 -43.63 -28.57
N MET A 113 -10.00 -42.62 -29.42
CA MET A 113 -10.60 -42.54 -30.77
C MET A 113 -9.67 -43.03 -31.89
N LYS A 114 -8.37 -43.23 -31.61
CA LYS A 114 -7.36 -43.54 -32.63
C LYS A 114 -7.60 -44.86 -33.37
N ASP A 115 -8.24 -45.83 -32.71
CA ASP A 115 -8.45 -47.17 -33.24
C ASP A 115 -9.83 -47.32 -33.92
N LEU A 116 -10.58 -46.22 -34.05
CA LEU A 116 -11.86 -46.20 -34.73
C LEU A 116 -11.65 -46.10 -36.24
N THR A 117 -12.37 -46.93 -36.99
CA THR A 117 -12.34 -46.95 -38.46
C THR A 117 -13.75 -46.88 -39.03
N THR A 118 -13.89 -46.31 -40.23
CA THR A 118 -15.17 -46.26 -40.94
C THR A 118 -15.11 -47.22 -42.11
N ASP A 119 -16.09 -48.12 -42.22
CA ASP A 119 -16.18 -49.06 -43.33
C ASP A 119 -16.76 -48.40 -44.60
N ASN A 120 -16.77 -49.16 -45.71
CA ASN A 120 -17.27 -48.68 -47.00
C ASN A 120 -18.77 -48.35 -47.00
N ASN A 121 -19.51 -48.75 -45.97
CA ASN A 121 -20.93 -48.46 -45.79
C ASN A 121 -21.15 -47.25 -44.88
N GLY A 122 -20.08 -46.61 -44.40
CA GLY A 122 -20.15 -45.45 -43.52
C GLY A 122 -20.34 -45.79 -42.04
N VAL A 123 -20.20 -47.05 -41.64
CA VAL A 123 -20.36 -47.49 -40.25
C VAL A 123 -19.04 -47.38 -39.49
N VAL A 124 -19.05 -46.79 -38.30
CA VAL A 124 -17.88 -46.67 -37.43
C VAL A 124 -17.70 -47.93 -36.60
N ARG A 125 -16.47 -48.47 -36.58
CA ARG A 125 -16.10 -49.72 -35.89
C ARG A 125 -14.89 -49.52 -34.99
N ASP A 126 -14.83 -50.29 -33.90
CA ASP A 126 -13.66 -50.37 -33.02
C ASP A 126 -12.55 -51.28 -33.60
N PHE A 127 -11.42 -51.41 -32.88
CA PHE A 127 -10.32 -52.30 -33.24
C PHE A 127 -10.73 -53.78 -33.35
N ASN A 128 -11.76 -54.20 -32.61
CA ASN A 128 -12.27 -55.56 -32.61
C ASN A 128 -13.36 -55.77 -33.67
N ASN A 129 -13.55 -54.80 -34.58
CA ASN A 129 -14.57 -54.80 -35.63
C ASN A 129 -16.02 -54.76 -35.11
N ASN A 130 -16.22 -54.42 -33.84
CA ASN A 130 -17.55 -54.19 -33.28
C ASN A 130 -18.08 -52.87 -33.84
N GLU A 131 -19.32 -52.91 -34.32
CA GLU A 131 -20.04 -51.70 -34.67
C GLU A 131 -20.22 -50.85 -33.42
N ILE A 132 -19.77 -49.60 -33.51
CA ILE A 132 -20.04 -48.62 -32.47
C ILE A 132 -21.35 -47.96 -32.83
N TYR A 133 -22.38 -48.31 -32.05
CA TYR A 133 -23.65 -47.58 -32.06
C TYR A 133 -23.43 -46.19 -31.48
N TYR A 134 -22.96 -45.27 -32.31
CA TYR A 134 -23.05 -43.86 -32.01
C TYR A 134 -24.45 -43.40 -32.41
N TYR A 135 -25.25 -42.96 -31.45
CA TYR A 135 -26.55 -42.35 -31.73
C TYR A 135 -26.28 -41.07 -32.54
N PRO A 136 -26.65 -41.00 -33.84
CA PRO A 136 -26.52 -39.76 -34.58
C PRO A 136 -27.61 -38.85 -34.04
N PHE A 137 -27.23 -37.95 -33.14
CA PHE A 137 -28.05 -36.83 -32.66
C PHE A 137 -29.42 -37.28 -32.12
N SER A 138 -29.46 -37.64 -30.83
CA SER A 138 -30.72 -37.60 -30.09
C SER A 138 -31.39 -36.25 -30.37
N THR A 139 -32.67 -36.31 -30.73
CA THR A 139 -33.58 -35.27 -31.24
C THR A 139 -33.75 -34.01 -30.36
N ASN A 140 -32.80 -33.69 -29.47
CA ASN A 140 -32.81 -32.60 -28.50
C ASN A 140 -31.43 -31.93 -28.34
N THR A 141 -30.70 -31.65 -29.42
CA THR A 141 -29.61 -30.66 -29.40
C THR A 141 -30.07 -29.37 -30.08
N PRO A 142 -30.61 -28.39 -29.33
CA PRO A 142 -30.79 -27.05 -29.89
C PRO A 142 -29.39 -26.48 -30.13
N ASN A 143 -29.08 -26.20 -31.39
CA ASN A 143 -27.85 -25.52 -31.86
C ASN A 143 -26.56 -26.35 -31.84
N ILE A 144 -26.47 -27.36 -32.70
CA ILE A 144 -25.19 -27.61 -33.37
C ILE A 144 -25.06 -26.51 -34.42
N ASN A 145 -24.05 -25.65 -34.27
CA ASN A 145 -23.78 -24.57 -35.24
C ASN A 145 -23.48 -25.21 -36.61
N ASP A 146 -24.25 -24.82 -37.63
CA ASP A 146 -24.14 -25.30 -39.02
C ASP A 146 -22.70 -25.27 -39.55
N SER A 147 -21.85 -24.36 -39.04
CA SER A 147 -20.42 -24.31 -39.37
C SER A 147 -19.63 -25.57 -39.02
N PHE A 148 -19.99 -26.31 -37.96
CA PHE A 148 -19.31 -27.58 -37.62
C PHE A 148 -19.68 -28.69 -38.60
N LEU A 149 -20.96 -28.76 -39.00
CA LEU A 149 -21.44 -29.72 -39.99
C LEU A 149 -20.85 -29.45 -41.37
N GLU A 150 -20.80 -28.17 -41.76
CA GLU A 150 -20.19 -27.74 -43.02
C GLU A 150 -18.68 -28.05 -43.07
N TYR A 151 -17.97 -27.81 -41.95
CA TYR A 151 -16.56 -28.19 -41.83
C TYR A 151 -16.36 -29.71 -41.96
N ALA A 152 -17.11 -30.51 -41.22
CA ALA A 152 -17.01 -31.97 -41.26
C ALA A 152 -17.31 -32.52 -42.67
N PHE A 153 -18.32 -31.97 -43.35
CA PHE A 153 -18.67 -32.34 -44.72
C PHE A 153 -17.60 -31.94 -45.74
N SER A 154 -17.00 -30.76 -45.59
CA SER A 154 -15.93 -30.31 -46.49
C SER A 154 -14.66 -31.17 -46.40
N MET A 155 -14.37 -31.72 -45.21
CA MET A 155 -13.22 -32.59 -44.98
C MET A 155 -13.41 -33.99 -45.58
N SER A 156 -14.61 -34.57 -45.50
CA SER A 156 -14.89 -35.89 -46.09
C SER A 156 -14.82 -35.88 -47.63
N ILE A 157 -15.17 -34.76 -48.27
CA ILE A 157 -15.04 -34.59 -49.73
C ILE A 157 -13.58 -34.43 -50.15
N LYS A 158 -12.75 -33.78 -49.33
CA LYS A 158 -11.33 -33.54 -49.63
C LYS A 158 -10.52 -34.84 -49.69
N GLU A 159 -10.80 -35.82 -48.82
CA GLU A 159 -10.09 -37.11 -48.85
C GLU A 159 -10.50 -37.97 -50.06
N ASN A 160 -11.77 -37.95 -50.44
CA ASN A 160 -12.27 -38.67 -51.62
C ASN A 160 -11.70 -38.15 -52.95
N LYS A 161 -11.26 -36.89 -53.02
CA LYS A 161 -10.57 -36.34 -54.20
C LYS A 161 -9.10 -36.77 -54.28
N LYS A 162 -8.42 -37.00 -53.16
CA LYS A 162 -7.03 -37.52 -53.15
C LYS A 162 -6.97 -38.98 -53.59
N ASN A 163 -8.00 -39.78 -53.29
CA ASN A 163 -8.05 -41.21 -53.66
C ASN A 163 -8.57 -41.49 -55.08
N LYS A 164 -9.00 -40.47 -55.83
CA LYS A 164 -9.43 -40.59 -57.24
C LYS A 164 -8.37 -40.17 -58.27
N ILE A 165 -7.14 -39.86 -57.84
CA ILE A 165 -5.99 -39.65 -58.72
C ILE A 165 -5.04 -40.85 -58.54
N LYS A 166 -5.41 -41.98 -59.14
CA LYS A 166 -4.53 -43.08 -59.50
C LYS A 166 -5.09 -43.72 -60.77
#